data_AF-A0A1G5AD10-F1
#
_entry.id   AF-A0A1G5AD10-F1
#
_cell.length_a   1.000
_cell.length_b   1.000
_cell.length_c   1.000
_cell.angle_alpha   90.00
_cell.angle_beta   90.00
_cell.angle_gamma   90.00
#
_symmetry.space_group_name_H-M   'P 1'
#
loop_
_entity.id
_entity.type
_entity.pdbx_description
1 polymer ?
#
loop_
_entity_poly.entity_id
_entity_poly.type
_entity_poly.pdbx_seq_one_letter_code
_entity_poly.pdbx_strand_id
1 'polypeptide(L)'
;MKKKIFALAALAFLLAGCAKSSNGDAQSTAAVESGSEVDSASEAQSEVVENALTNEELAEFAQLFWTCEYSGFLDDGFNSPKDIEWDDVFQNGAGINVENISEDEKEAYLEATHQDCLYDIDTFIVIRKTDMMNFTKKHAGYEYAPDKDDLDTWGDDYNHWIYLEKYDSYYFMNVCWKELKYCSCVSGEKEGNVYTIRFKMATDDHYGKDADRVLKFTKENDELVMISNEIQWDDLCVKDKTFDANLTQFDSPLRFYTYNVDPEETELEIVKDGKYLTTIRYYVKASDDAQYPVIIDDIGFFDFNADGYQDIAVLCISYCGKKIILHEYDYESNGFCGIAELDEENVPELKGNLTIAEAKKYLLGDNENGVYNNYKEVYAQMAKIYHVADDGYKFDLAYTDDDDIPELVIGRPGYWVSLFAYEDGHIHRLIDGWAYGAGANSGYYYAERKNVFINDNSDYNVHYTSFMSKRDKGEIATDYYIKYIYFKDLDGDGNPSEEELAASDGDDCFVEYHNNTDKKMSEKEIKKITTKYSKYDYKELCGDMDYETLLAELSK
;
A
#
# COMPACT_ATOMS: atom_id res chain seq x y z
N MET A 1 -16.42 19.28 -35.90
CA MET A 1 -16.14 20.31 -34.85
C MET A 1 -14.67 20.18 -34.45
N LYS A 2 -14.03 21.27 -34.03
CA LYS A 2 -12.61 21.60 -34.26
C LYS A 2 -11.58 20.68 -33.57
N LYS A 3 -10.62 20.17 -34.35
CA LYS A 3 -9.31 19.70 -33.88
C LYS A 3 -8.52 20.89 -33.32
N LYS A 4 -7.95 20.76 -32.12
CA LYS A 4 -6.96 21.73 -31.58
C LYS A 4 -5.57 21.09 -31.67
N ILE A 5 -4.73 21.75 -32.44
CA ILE A 5 -3.28 21.52 -32.56
C ILE A 5 -2.65 22.39 -31.47
N PHE A 6 -1.88 21.80 -30.56
CA PHE A 6 -0.96 22.55 -29.69
C PHE A 6 0.40 22.61 -30.39
N ALA A 7 0.80 23.83 -30.76
CA ALA A 7 2.11 24.11 -31.31
C ALA A 7 3.06 24.49 -30.16
N LEU A 8 4.15 23.74 -30.02
CA LEU A 8 5.29 24.12 -29.19
C LEU A 8 5.88 25.44 -29.70
N ALA A 9 6.01 26.42 -28.81
CA ALA A 9 6.77 27.65 -29.07
C ALA A 9 8.10 27.58 -28.29
N ALA A 10 9.17 27.24 -29.00
CA ALA A 10 10.54 27.42 -28.55
C ALA A 10 10.88 28.92 -28.52
N LEU A 11 11.27 29.45 -27.37
CA LEU A 11 11.70 30.83 -27.23
C LEU A 11 13.24 30.90 -27.24
N ALA A 12 13.81 31.12 -28.42
CA ALA A 12 15.22 31.45 -28.59
C ALA A 12 15.40 32.98 -28.44
N PHE A 13 16.11 33.43 -27.41
CA PHE A 13 16.58 34.81 -27.32
C PHE A 13 18.03 34.89 -27.83
N LEU A 14 18.17 35.33 -29.08
CA LEU A 14 19.33 36.04 -29.58
C LEU A 14 18.86 37.44 -29.94
N LEU A 15 19.54 38.48 -29.46
CA LEU A 15 19.93 39.61 -30.29
C LEU A 15 20.92 40.52 -29.57
N ALA A 16 22.07 40.66 -30.23
CA ALA A 16 23.10 41.67 -30.01
C ALA A 16 22.57 43.09 -30.27
N GLY A 17 23.21 44.06 -29.62
CA GLY A 17 22.82 45.47 -29.66
C GLY A 17 23.19 46.24 -30.92
N CYS A 18 22.71 47.48 -30.98
CA CYS A 18 23.44 48.64 -31.52
C CYS A 18 22.81 49.95 -31.03
N ALA A 19 23.69 50.90 -30.76
CA ALA A 19 23.46 52.21 -30.16
C ALA A 19 22.81 53.25 -31.10
N LYS A 20 22.17 54.28 -30.51
CA LYS A 20 22.61 55.71 -30.59
C LYS A 20 21.64 56.72 -29.95
N SER A 21 22.18 57.47 -28.98
CA SER A 21 22.13 58.93 -28.70
C SER A 21 20.82 59.74 -28.88
N SER A 22 20.40 60.49 -27.84
CA SER A 22 20.66 61.95 -27.72
C SER A 22 20.03 62.64 -26.48
N ASN A 23 20.89 63.37 -25.77
CA ASN A 23 20.78 64.65 -25.03
C ASN A 23 19.61 65.07 -24.10
N GLY A 24 20.03 65.57 -22.92
CA GLY A 24 19.51 66.75 -22.18
C GLY A 24 18.71 66.43 -20.91
N ASP A 25 18.88 67.02 -19.73
CA ASP A 25 19.84 67.99 -19.18
C ASP A 25 19.60 68.07 -17.64
N ALA A 26 20.61 68.58 -16.91
CA ALA A 26 20.56 69.23 -15.58
C ALA A 26 20.57 68.43 -14.24
N GLN A 27 21.79 68.36 -13.69
CA GLN A 27 22.25 68.80 -12.34
C GLN A 27 21.63 68.23 -11.03
N SER A 28 22.44 67.53 -10.23
CA SER A 28 23.16 68.18 -9.11
C SER A 28 24.35 67.33 -8.61
N THR A 29 25.36 68.03 -8.10
CA THR A 29 26.75 67.62 -7.90
C THR A 29 27.07 67.29 -6.43
N ALA A 30 27.90 66.26 -6.20
CA ALA A 30 28.95 66.27 -5.19
C ALA A 30 30.08 65.30 -5.60
N ALA A 31 31.26 65.86 -5.89
CA ALA A 31 32.54 65.17 -6.10
C ALA A 31 33.10 64.71 -4.73
N VAL A 32 34.01 63.73 -4.64
CA VAL A 32 35.46 63.88 -4.87
C VAL A 32 36.12 62.50 -5.10
N GLU A 33 36.90 62.43 -6.20
CA GLU A 33 38.22 61.78 -6.48
C GLU A 33 38.64 60.48 -5.77
N SER A 34 39.48 59.59 -6.30
CA SER A 34 40.16 59.33 -7.57
C SER A 34 41.05 58.11 -7.27
N GLY A 35 41.05 57.08 -8.13
CA GLY A 35 41.91 55.92 -7.95
C GLY A 35 41.73 54.94 -9.09
N SER A 36 42.50 55.13 -10.15
CA SER A 36 42.68 54.19 -11.25
C SER A 36 43.42 52.95 -10.77
N GLU A 37 42.88 51.76 -11.01
CA GLU A 37 43.68 50.61 -11.45
C GLU A 37 42.78 49.55 -12.09
N VAL A 38 43.24 49.11 -13.26
CA VAL A 38 42.76 47.98 -14.04
C VAL A 38 43.23 46.73 -13.31
N ASP A 39 42.36 45.77 -13.01
CA ASP A 39 42.81 44.37 -13.04
C ASP A 39 41.71 43.33 -13.24
N SER A 40 42.03 42.46 -14.19
CA SER A 40 41.59 41.09 -14.46
C SER A 40 40.18 40.64 -14.05
N ALA A 41 39.40 40.30 -15.08
CA ALA A 41 38.40 39.25 -15.00
C ALA A 41 39.05 37.97 -14.44
N SER A 42 38.61 37.53 -13.26
CA SER A 42 38.87 36.18 -12.79
C SER A 42 37.93 35.24 -13.53
N GLU A 43 38.45 34.59 -14.57
CA GLU A 43 37.93 33.29 -15.00
C GLU A 43 37.93 32.39 -13.78
N ALA A 44 36.73 32.09 -13.25
CA ALA A 44 36.55 30.99 -12.33
C ALA A 44 36.90 29.73 -13.10
N GLN A 45 38.13 29.23 -12.90
CA GLN A 45 38.51 27.89 -13.32
C GLN A 45 37.58 26.91 -12.63
N SER A 46 36.67 26.32 -13.41
CA SER A 46 35.97 25.11 -13.02
C SER A 46 37.02 24.03 -12.78
N GLU A 47 37.21 23.63 -11.52
CA GLU A 47 37.92 22.39 -11.21
C GLU A 47 37.18 21.25 -11.92
N VAL A 48 37.80 20.71 -12.99
CA VAL A 48 37.32 19.50 -13.64
C VAL A 48 37.57 18.38 -12.65
N VAL A 49 36.51 17.91 -11.99
CA VAL A 49 36.56 16.69 -11.19
C VAL A 49 36.82 15.55 -12.17
N GLU A 50 37.99 14.92 -12.07
CA GLU A 50 38.55 13.99 -13.06
C GLU A 50 37.63 12.79 -13.39
N ASN A 51 36.64 12.52 -12.53
CA ASN A 51 35.70 11.39 -12.63
C ASN A 51 34.24 11.79 -12.93
N ALA A 52 33.93 13.08 -13.08
CA ALA A 52 32.56 13.52 -13.36
C ALA A 52 32.12 13.17 -14.79
N LEU A 53 30.86 12.77 -14.97
CA LEU A 53 30.28 12.55 -16.29
C LEU A 53 30.04 13.88 -17.00
N THR A 54 30.19 13.86 -18.33
CA THR A 54 29.85 14.97 -19.22
C THR A 54 28.34 15.16 -19.33
N ASN A 55 27.90 16.35 -19.75
CA ASN A 55 26.47 16.61 -19.98
C ASN A 55 25.89 15.71 -21.06
N GLU A 56 26.68 15.36 -22.08
CA GLU A 56 26.31 14.40 -23.12
C GLU A 56 26.08 13.01 -22.52
N GLU A 57 26.99 12.49 -21.69
CA GLU A 57 26.82 11.20 -21.00
C GLU A 57 25.58 11.21 -20.09
N LEU A 58 25.33 12.30 -19.35
CA LEU A 58 24.15 12.44 -18.50
C LEU A 58 22.86 12.40 -19.32
N ALA A 59 22.80 13.08 -20.46
CA ALA A 59 21.64 13.07 -21.35
C ALA A 59 21.40 11.70 -21.99
N GLU A 60 22.47 10.98 -22.34
CA GLU A 60 22.37 9.60 -22.85
C GLU A 60 21.78 8.66 -21.79
N PHE A 61 22.24 8.73 -20.54
CA PHE A 61 21.66 7.93 -19.45
C PHE A 61 20.21 8.31 -19.16
N ALA A 62 19.85 9.59 -19.19
CA ALA A 62 18.46 10.00 -18.99
C ALA A 62 17.54 9.35 -20.04
N GLN A 63 17.93 9.38 -21.32
CA GLN A 63 17.16 8.75 -22.39
C GLN A 63 17.10 7.23 -22.27
N LEU A 64 18.19 6.59 -21.84
CA LEU A 64 18.21 5.14 -21.62
C LEU A 64 17.21 4.72 -20.55
N PHE A 65 17.15 5.44 -19.44
CA PHE A 65 16.24 5.17 -18.33
C PHE A 65 14.79 5.62 -18.59
N TRP A 66 14.51 6.24 -19.74
CA TRP A 66 13.13 6.43 -20.22
C TRP A 66 12.61 5.21 -21.00
N THR A 67 13.45 4.23 -21.31
CA THR A 67 13.02 3.04 -22.05
C THR A 67 12.38 2.02 -21.10
N CYS A 68 11.48 1.18 -21.64
CA CYS A 68 10.88 0.10 -20.87
C CYS A 68 11.93 -0.84 -20.26
N GLU A 69 13.09 -1.01 -20.89
CA GLU A 69 14.19 -1.87 -20.41
C GLU A 69 14.75 -1.40 -19.06
N TYR A 70 14.78 -0.09 -18.79
CA TYR A 70 15.49 0.45 -17.62
C TYR A 70 14.63 1.26 -16.65
N SER A 71 13.45 1.74 -17.06
CA SER A 71 12.67 2.66 -16.24
C SER A 71 12.26 2.07 -14.89
N GLY A 72 11.92 0.78 -14.84
CA GLY A 72 11.47 0.13 -13.61
C GLY A 72 12.55 0.03 -12.52
N PHE A 73 13.85 0.09 -12.88
CA PHE A 73 14.93 0.13 -11.87
C PHE A 73 14.97 1.44 -11.07
N LEU A 74 14.18 2.45 -11.44
CA LEU A 74 14.05 3.71 -10.72
C LEU A 74 12.81 3.77 -9.82
N ASP A 75 11.92 2.77 -9.87
CA ASP A 75 10.68 2.78 -9.10
C ASP A 75 10.98 2.63 -7.61
N ASP A 76 11.40 1.45 -7.20
CA ASP A 76 11.70 1.13 -5.81
C ASP A 76 13.20 1.13 -5.49
N GLY A 77 13.51 1.43 -4.23
CA GLY A 77 14.87 1.39 -3.72
C GLY A 77 15.35 -0.05 -3.52
N PHE A 78 16.60 -0.34 -3.87
CA PHE A 78 17.22 -1.64 -3.63
C PHE A 78 18.70 -1.49 -3.23
N ASN A 79 19.11 -2.26 -2.21
CA ASN A 79 20.47 -2.21 -1.68
C ASN A 79 21.42 -3.16 -2.42
N SER A 80 20.87 -4.18 -3.06
CA SER A 80 21.61 -5.15 -3.86
C SER A 80 20.74 -5.66 -5.01
N PRO A 81 21.35 -6.33 -6.01
CA PRO A 81 20.59 -6.87 -7.14
C PRO A 81 19.56 -7.94 -6.75
N LYS A 82 19.67 -8.51 -5.56
CA LYS A 82 18.70 -9.49 -5.02
C LYS A 82 17.46 -8.85 -4.43
N ASP A 83 17.51 -7.54 -4.18
CA ASP A 83 16.43 -6.79 -3.56
C ASP A 83 15.63 -5.97 -4.59
N ILE A 84 15.85 -6.23 -5.89
CA ILE A 84 15.15 -5.59 -7.00
C ILE A 84 13.71 -6.10 -7.01
N GLU A 85 12.74 -5.18 -6.98
CA GLU A 85 11.33 -5.49 -7.16
C GLU A 85 11.06 -5.77 -8.65
N TRP A 86 11.00 -7.06 -9.00
CA TRP A 86 10.94 -7.48 -10.40
C TRP A 86 9.59 -7.21 -11.04
N ASP A 87 8.50 -7.17 -10.26
CA ASP A 87 7.20 -6.73 -10.76
C ASP A 87 7.30 -5.35 -11.42
N ASP A 88 7.84 -4.35 -10.72
CA ASP A 88 8.02 -2.99 -11.23
C ASP A 88 8.85 -2.92 -12.52
N VAL A 89 9.89 -3.76 -12.61
CA VAL A 89 10.75 -3.85 -13.80
C VAL A 89 10.00 -4.45 -14.99
N PHE A 90 9.22 -5.51 -14.77
CA PHE A 90 8.56 -6.25 -15.84
C PHE A 90 7.16 -5.74 -16.19
N GLN A 91 6.53 -4.91 -15.36
CA GLN A 91 5.13 -4.46 -15.53
C GLN A 91 4.88 -3.74 -16.87
N ASN A 92 5.92 -3.08 -17.40
CA ASN A 92 5.92 -2.40 -18.70
C ASN A 92 6.64 -3.23 -19.80
N GLY A 93 6.80 -4.53 -19.58
CA GLY A 93 7.39 -5.50 -20.50
C GLY A 93 8.92 -5.56 -20.51
N ALA A 94 9.62 -4.67 -19.80
CA ALA A 94 11.08 -4.56 -19.75
C ALA A 94 11.79 -4.53 -21.13
N GLY A 95 11.07 -4.15 -22.21
CA GLY A 95 11.57 -4.20 -23.58
C GLY A 95 11.76 -5.63 -24.14
N ILE A 96 11.28 -6.66 -23.45
CA ILE A 96 11.38 -8.08 -23.83
C ILE A 96 10.01 -8.74 -24.02
N ASN A 97 8.94 -7.95 -24.06
CA ASN A 97 7.59 -8.46 -24.25
C ASN A 97 7.40 -9.04 -25.66
N VAL A 98 6.55 -10.06 -25.76
CA VAL A 98 6.21 -10.73 -27.00
C VAL A 98 5.25 -9.86 -27.81
N GLU A 99 5.66 -9.42 -29.01
CA GLU A 99 4.80 -8.57 -29.88
C GLU A 99 3.68 -9.34 -30.59
N ASN A 100 3.90 -10.62 -30.92
CA ASN A 100 3.00 -11.42 -31.76
C ASN A 100 2.45 -12.61 -30.99
N ILE A 101 1.51 -12.34 -30.07
CA ILE A 101 0.86 -13.36 -29.24
C ILE A 101 -0.24 -14.04 -30.06
N SER A 102 -0.22 -15.38 -30.08
CA SER A 102 -1.22 -16.16 -30.83
C SER A 102 -2.60 -16.14 -30.17
N GLU A 103 -3.67 -16.31 -30.95
CA GLU A 103 -5.03 -16.40 -30.39
C GLU A 103 -5.17 -17.60 -29.44
N ASP A 104 -4.62 -18.77 -29.78
CA ASP A 104 -4.54 -19.95 -28.89
C ASP A 104 -3.89 -19.66 -27.53
N GLU A 105 -2.97 -18.71 -27.48
CA GLU A 105 -2.26 -18.31 -26.26
C GLU A 105 -3.08 -17.30 -25.44
N LYS A 106 -3.78 -16.38 -26.10
CA LYS A 106 -4.74 -15.47 -25.46
C LYS A 106 -5.93 -16.24 -24.86
N GLU A 107 -6.49 -17.18 -25.62
CA GLU A 107 -7.60 -18.04 -25.17
C GLU A 107 -7.20 -18.85 -23.93
N ALA A 108 -5.98 -19.38 -23.88
CA ALA A 108 -5.49 -20.11 -22.71
C ALA A 108 -5.28 -19.21 -21.47
N TYR A 109 -4.90 -17.95 -21.67
CA TYR A 109 -4.83 -16.97 -20.57
C TYR A 109 -6.23 -16.64 -20.04
N LEU A 110 -7.19 -16.38 -20.93
CA LEU A 110 -8.59 -16.11 -20.58
C LEU A 110 -9.22 -17.30 -19.83
N GLU A 111 -8.96 -18.52 -20.29
CA GLU A 111 -9.38 -19.76 -19.60
C GLU A 111 -8.76 -19.86 -18.20
N ALA A 112 -7.46 -19.56 -18.07
CA ALA A 112 -6.75 -19.63 -16.79
C ALA A 112 -7.17 -18.55 -15.78
N THR A 113 -7.66 -17.40 -16.27
CA THR A 113 -8.12 -16.26 -15.44
C THR A 113 -9.62 -16.22 -15.23
N HIS A 114 -10.37 -17.10 -15.90
CA HIS A 114 -11.83 -17.03 -15.94
C HIS A 114 -12.34 -15.65 -16.43
N GLN A 115 -11.69 -15.10 -17.46
CA GLN A 115 -12.07 -13.84 -18.09
C GLN A 115 -12.69 -14.08 -19.47
N ASP A 116 -13.72 -13.30 -19.81
CA ASP A 116 -14.42 -13.44 -21.09
C ASP A 116 -13.69 -12.77 -22.26
N CYS A 117 -12.87 -11.75 -21.98
CA CYS A 117 -12.12 -11.00 -22.99
C CYS A 117 -10.93 -10.26 -22.39
N LEU A 118 -9.98 -9.88 -23.27
CA LEU A 118 -8.92 -8.93 -22.92
C LEU A 118 -9.51 -7.52 -22.98
N TYR A 119 -9.46 -6.78 -21.87
CA TYR A 119 -10.03 -5.43 -21.79
C TYR A 119 -9.32 -4.41 -22.69
N ASP A 120 -7.99 -4.51 -22.80
CA ASP A 120 -7.16 -3.76 -23.74
C ASP A 120 -5.97 -4.64 -24.16
N ILE A 121 -5.74 -4.78 -25.46
CA ILE A 121 -4.62 -5.58 -25.97
C ILE A 121 -3.29 -4.85 -25.82
N ASP A 122 -3.31 -3.52 -25.80
CA ASP A 122 -2.10 -2.71 -25.67
C ASP A 122 -1.51 -2.78 -24.24
N THR A 123 -2.26 -3.35 -23.29
CA THR A 123 -1.84 -3.57 -21.90
C THR A 123 -1.63 -5.04 -21.53
N PHE A 124 -1.70 -5.94 -22.50
CA PHE A 124 -1.46 -7.37 -22.30
C PHE A 124 0.02 -7.71 -22.51
N ILE A 125 0.74 -7.86 -21.40
CA ILE A 125 2.18 -8.13 -21.38
C ILE A 125 2.42 -9.63 -21.32
N VAL A 126 3.28 -10.13 -22.21
CA VAL A 126 3.72 -11.53 -22.21
C VAL A 126 5.24 -11.58 -22.28
N ILE A 127 5.86 -12.28 -21.33
CA ILE A 127 7.31 -12.47 -21.27
C ILE A 127 7.60 -13.96 -21.18
N ARG A 128 8.45 -14.49 -22.07
CA ARG A 128 8.88 -15.88 -22.01
C ARG A 128 9.78 -16.06 -20.77
N LYS A 129 9.63 -17.17 -20.05
CA LYS A 129 10.45 -17.46 -18.86
C LYS A 129 11.95 -17.38 -19.15
N THR A 130 12.37 -17.92 -20.29
CA THR A 130 13.76 -17.88 -20.73
C THR A 130 14.26 -16.44 -20.95
N ASP A 131 13.43 -15.56 -21.51
CA ASP A 131 13.81 -14.15 -21.75
C ASP A 131 13.90 -13.38 -20.43
N MET A 132 12.99 -13.64 -19.50
CA MET A 132 13.05 -13.10 -18.14
C MET A 132 14.33 -13.53 -17.41
N MET A 133 14.72 -14.81 -17.49
CA MET A 133 15.98 -15.32 -16.91
C MET A 133 17.23 -14.72 -17.55
N ASN A 134 17.20 -14.49 -18.86
CA ASN A 134 18.30 -13.84 -19.56
C ASN A 134 18.40 -12.36 -19.16
N PHE A 135 17.26 -11.70 -18.97
CA PHE A 135 17.19 -10.31 -18.52
C PHE A 135 17.75 -10.13 -17.11
N THR A 136 17.32 -10.96 -16.14
CA THR A 136 17.85 -10.90 -14.77
C THR A 136 19.34 -11.19 -14.74
N LYS A 137 19.81 -12.16 -15.52
CA LYS A 137 21.25 -12.45 -15.66
C LYS A 137 22.04 -11.27 -16.22
N LYS A 138 21.49 -10.60 -17.22
CA LYS A 138 22.09 -9.43 -17.86
C LYS A 138 22.15 -8.23 -16.92
N HIS A 139 21.07 -7.95 -16.18
CA HIS A 139 20.94 -6.71 -15.41
C HIS A 139 21.19 -6.83 -13.91
N ALA A 140 21.14 -8.03 -13.34
CA ALA A 140 21.44 -8.28 -11.93
C ALA A 140 22.70 -9.15 -11.72
N GLY A 141 23.25 -9.73 -12.79
CA GLY A 141 24.49 -10.51 -12.77
C GLY A 141 24.34 -11.95 -12.25
N TYR A 142 23.11 -12.42 -12.05
CA TYR A 142 22.81 -13.81 -11.68
C TYR A 142 21.56 -14.32 -12.40
N GLU A 143 21.52 -15.62 -12.66
CA GLU A 143 20.41 -16.25 -13.37
C GLU A 143 19.25 -16.50 -12.41
N TYR A 144 18.10 -15.87 -12.70
CA TYR A 144 16.92 -15.91 -11.85
C TYR A 144 15.63 -15.83 -12.66
N ALA A 145 14.68 -16.72 -12.38
CA ALA A 145 13.31 -16.55 -12.84
C ALA A 145 12.51 -16.11 -11.60
N PRO A 146 12.01 -14.86 -11.56
CA PRO A 146 11.05 -14.44 -10.56
C PRO A 146 9.92 -15.47 -10.44
N ASP A 147 9.60 -15.85 -9.22
CA ASP A 147 8.48 -16.72 -8.93
C ASP A 147 7.20 -15.92 -8.74
N LYS A 148 6.14 -16.55 -8.22
CA LYS A 148 4.87 -15.87 -8.00
C LYS A 148 5.03 -14.75 -6.98
N ASP A 149 5.80 -14.97 -5.92
CA ASP A 149 5.88 -14.04 -4.78
C ASP A 149 6.67 -12.77 -5.18
N ASP A 150 7.62 -12.88 -6.11
CA ASP A 150 8.34 -11.72 -6.68
C ASP A 150 7.50 -10.88 -7.67
N LEU A 151 6.38 -11.43 -8.15
CA LEU A 151 5.54 -10.88 -9.21
C LEU A 151 4.10 -10.61 -8.74
N ASP A 152 3.80 -10.72 -7.45
CA ASP A 152 2.44 -10.57 -6.89
C ASP A 152 2.46 -9.53 -5.75
N THR A 153 2.94 -8.32 -6.07
CA THR A 153 3.16 -7.23 -5.11
C THR A 153 1.90 -6.41 -4.80
N TRP A 154 0.86 -6.48 -5.64
CA TRP A 154 -0.34 -5.63 -5.49
C TRP A 154 -1.57 -6.35 -4.92
N GLY A 155 -1.53 -7.68 -4.80
CA GLY A 155 -2.50 -8.46 -4.01
C GLY A 155 -3.96 -8.37 -4.47
N ASP A 156 -4.23 -7.87 -5.69
CA ASP A 156 -5.58 -7.87 -6.26
C ASP A 156 -5.78 -9.09 -7.19
N ASP A 157 -7.00 -9.64 -7.18
CA ASP A 157 -7.31 -10.85 -7.97
C ASP A 157 -7.20 -10.64 -9.49
N TYR A 158 -7.00 -9.40 -9.95
CA TYR A 158 -7.08 -9.02 -11.37
C TYR A 158 -5.78 -8.48 -11.99
N ASN A 159 -4.78 -8.05 -11.22
CA ASN A 159 -3.49 -7.51 -11.70
C ASN A 159 -2.31 -8.27 -11.09
N HIS A 160 -2.26 -9.59 -11.28
CA HIS A 160 -1.11 -10.41 -10.93
C HIS A 160 -0.54 -11.13 -12.16
N TRP A 161 0.73 -11.50 -12.08
CA TRP A 161 1.36 -12.30 -13.13
C TRP A 161 0.89 -13.75 -13.09
N ILE A 162 0.55 -14.28 -14.25
CA ILE A 162 0.13 -15.67 -14.40
C ILE A 162 1.15 -16.41 -15.23
N TYR A 163 1.55 -17.59 -14.78
CA TYR A 163 2.46 -18.46 -15.52
C TYR A 163 1.70 -19.61 -16.17
N LEU A 164 1.77 -19.72 -17.50
CA LEU A 164 1.21 -20.86 -18.24
C LEU A 164 2.31 -21.81 -18.69
N GLU A 165 2.38 -22.99 -18.06
CA GLU A 165 3.40 -24.01 -18.34
C GLU A 165 3.39 -24.46 -19.82
N LYS A 166 2.22 -24.50 -20.46
CA LYS A 166 2.05 -24.88 -21.87
C LYS A 166 2.91 -24.03 -22.82
N TYR A 167 3.10 -22.75 -22.47
CA TYR A 167 3.81 -21.78 -23.29
C TYR A 167 5.12 -21.30 -22.65
N ASP A 168 5.46 -21.78 -21.45
CA ASP A 168 6.64 -21.37 -20.67
C ASP A 168 6.76 -19.84 -20.56
N SER A 169 5.65 -19.18 -20.21
CA SER A 169 5.50 -17.73 -20.29
C SER A 169 4.69 -17.17 -19.14
N TYR A 170 5.03 -15.94 -18.78
CA TYR A 170 4.34 -15.12 -17.79
C TYR A 170 3.48 -14.08 -18.52
N TYR A 171 2.28 -13.84 -17.99
CA TYR A 171 1.25 -12.98 -18.55
C TYR A 171 0.83 -11.97 -17.49
N PHE A 172 0.69 -10.71 -17.88
CA PHE A 172 0.20 -9.64 -17.01
C PHE A 172 -0.76 -8.75 -17.79
N MET A 173 -1.93 -8.51 -17.23
CA MET A 173 -2.92 -7.60 -17.79
C MET A 173 -2.88 -6.32 -16.98
N ASN A 174 -2.36 -5.24 -17.58
CA ASN A 174 -2.32 -3.96 -16.89
C ASN A 174 -3.63 -3.20 -17.13
N VAL A 175 -4.55 -3.14 -16.16
CA VAL A 175 -5.78 -2.34 -16.32
C VAL A 175 -5.54 -0.82 -16.18
N CYS A 176 -4.35 -0.41 -15.76
CA CYS A 176 -3.96 0.99 -15.54
C CYS A 176 -2.53 1.26 -16.07
N TRP A 177 -2.40 1.81 -17.28
CA TRP A 177 -1.09 2.21 -17.85
C TRP A 177 -0.20 2.92 -16.81
N LYS A 178 0.92 2.29 -16.40
CA LYS A 178 1.96 2.97 -15.63
C LYS A 178 2.77 3.82 -16.61
N GLU A 179 2.58 5.13 -16.58
CA GLU A 179 3.38 6.04 -17.40
C GLU A 179 4.87 5.80 -17.14
N LEU A 180 5.67 5.71 -18.21
CA LEU A 180 7.12 5.62 -18.08
C LEU A 180 7.61 6.82 -17.26
N LYS A 181 8.37 6.53 -16.19
CA LYS A 181 8.90 7.60 -15.33
C LYS A 181 9.95 8.39 -16.08
N TYR A 182 9.56 9.57 -16.54
CA TYR A 182 10.52 10.54 -17.04
C TYR A 182 11.43 11.01 -15.91
N CYS A 183 12.71 11.16 -16.23
CA CYS A 183 13.73 11.59 -15.31
C CYS A 183 14.79 12.43 -16.02
N SER A 184 15.63 13.13 -15.26
CA SER A 184 16.82 13.79 -15.79
C SER A 184 18.03 13.41 -14.94
N CYS A 185 19.19 13.19 -15.56
CA CYS A 185 20.42 12.97 -14.83
C CYS A 185 21.01 14.33 -14.42
N VAL A 186 21.06 14.62 -13.12
CA VAL A 186 21.56 15.90 -12.60
C VAL A 186 23.05 15.88 -12.27
N SER A 187 23.59 14.70 -11.98
CA SER A 187 25.02 14.49 -11.75
C SER A 187 25.38 13.02 -11.91
N GLY A 188 26.65 12.73 -12.15
CA GLY A 188 27.15 11.38 -12.04
C GLY A 188 28.67 11.33 -12.08
N GLU A 189 29.21 10.24 -11.57
CA GLU A 189 30.64 9.95 -11.55
C GLU A 189 30.91 8.53 -12.01
N LYS A 190 32.12 8.30 -12.52
CA LYS A 190 32.60 6.98 -12.91
C LYS A 190 33.96 6.67 -12.30
N GLU A 191 34.08 5.47 -11.75
CA GLU A 191 35.34 4.89 -11.28
C GLU A 191 35.55 3.55 -12.00
N GLY A 192 36.40 3.55 -13.03
CA GLY A 192 36.57 2.37 -13.90
C GLY A 192 35.29 2.06 -14.68
N ASN A 193 34.70 0.89 -14.44
CA ASN A 193 33.42 0.46 -15.02
C ASN A 193 32.21 0.72 -14.10
N VAL A 194 32.40 1.26 -12.91
CA VAL A 194 31.33 1.56 -11.95
C VAL A 194 30.85 2.98 -12.15
N TYR A 195 29.54 3.15 -12.29
CA TYR A 195 28.87 4.45 -12.44
C TYR A 195 27.99 4.68 -11.22
N THR A 196 27.92 5.93 -10.78
CA THR A 196 26.97 6.40 -9.76
C THR A 196 26.32 7.66 -10.30
N ILE A 197 25.00 7.58 -10.54
CA ILE A 197 24.24 8.63 -11.23
C ILE A 197 23.07 9.04 -10.37
N ARG A 198 22.89 10.35 -10.23
CA ARG A 198 21.72 10.93 -9.57
C ARG A 198 20.67 11.29 -10.61
N PHE A 199 19.54 10.61 -10.56
CA PHE A 199 18.36 10.88 -11.37
C PHE A 199 17.38 11.74 -10.58
N LYS A 200 16.98 12.85 -11.19
CA LYS A 200 15.88 13.67 -10.74
C LYS A 200 14.59 13.24 -11.41
N MET A 201 13.61 12.82 -10.62
CA MET A 201 12.33 12.32 -11.13
C MET A 201 11.47 13.46 -11.68
N ALA A 202 10.67 13.21 -12.72
CA ALA A 202 9.76 14.20 -13.30
C ALA A 202 8.43 14.27 -12.53
N THR A 203 8.52 14.71 -11.30
CA THR A 203 7.42 14.94 -10.36
C THR A 203 7.56 16.34 -9.77
N ASP A 204 6.49 16.92 -9.22
CA ASP A 204 6.53 18.24 -8.59
C ASP A 204 7.08 18.19 -7.15
N ASP A 205 6.95 17.05 -6.46
CA ASP A 205 7.21 16.93 -5.03
C ASP A 205 8.72 16.79 -4.72
N HIS A 206 9.46 15.95 -5.45
CA HIS A 206 10.91 15.75 -5.29
C HIS A 206 11.39 15.42 -3.85
N TYR A 207 10.53 14.89 -3.00
CA TYR A 207 10.86 14.39 -1.67
C TYR A 207 10.18 13.03 -1.44
N GLY A 208 10.57 12.36 -0.37
CA GLY A 208 10.02 11.07 0.00
C GLY A 208 10.13 10.01 -1.08
N LYS A 209 9.08 9.22 -1.30
CA LYS A 209 9.05 8.21 -2.38
C LYS A 209 9.30 8.81 -3.76
N ASP A 210 9.04 10.10 -3.93
CA ASP A 210 9.18 10.88 -5.16
C ASP A 210 10.52 11.64 -5.23
N ALA A 211 11.40 11.46 -4.24
CA ALA A 211 12.73 12.04 -4.21
C ALA A 211 13.62 11.57 -5.37
N ASP A 212 14.76 12.23 -5.53
CA ASP A 212 15.79 11.80 -6.47
C ASP A 212 16.23 10.35 -6.17
N ARG A 213 16.75 9.69 -7.20
CA ARG A 213 17.37 8.37 -7.13
C ARG A 213 18.87 8.49 -7.30
N VAL A 214 19.66 7.80 -6.48
CA VAL A 214 21.09 7.57 -6.73
C VAL A 214 21.28 6.12 -7.12
N LEU A 215 21.43 5.90 -8.42
CA LEU A 215 21.58 4.57 -8.99
C LEU A 215 23.06 4.26 -9.21
N LYS A 216 23.45 3.06 -8.81
CA LYS A 216 24.79 2.51 -9.01
C LYS A 216 24.72 1.26 -9.88
N PHE A 217 25.61 1.17 -10.86
CA PHE A 217 25.71 0.01 -11.76
C PHE A 217 27.13 -0.13 -12.30
N THR A 218 27.48 -1.33 -12.77
CA THR A 218 28.62 -1.49 -13.68
C THR A 218 28.16 -1.37 -15.12
N LYS A 219 29.02 -0.83 -15.98
CA LYS A 219 28.82 -0.79 -17.43
C LYS A 219 29.99 -1.47 -18.12
N GLU A 220 29.71 -2.58 -18.79
CA GLU A 220 30.65 -3.25 -19.70
C GLU A 220 30.04 -3.26 -21.10
N ASN A 221 30.70 -2.58 -22.05
CA ASN A 221 30.12 -2.23 -23.34
C ASN A 221 28.83 -1.38 -23.15
N ASP A 222 27.72 -1.77 -23.76
CA ASP A 222 26.40 -1.12 -23.64
C ASP A 222 25.48 -1.86 -22.64
N GLU A 223 26.01 -2.83 -21.89
CA GLU A 223 25.24 -3.58 -20.88
C GLU A 223 25.47 -2.99 -19.49
N LEU A 224 24.37 -2.72 -18.78
CA LEU A 224 24.39 -2.26 -17.38
C LEU A 224 24.01 -3.41 -16.45
N VAL A 225 24.84 -3.66 -15.44
CA VAL A 225 24.52 -4.54 -14.31
C VAL A 225 24.27 -3.67 -13.08
N MET A 226 23.04 -3.65 -12.60
CA MET A 226 22.61 -2.87 -11.44
C MET A 226 23.36 -3.33 -10.19
N ILE A 227 23.63 -2.39 -9.29
CA ILE A 227 24.25 -2.63 -7.98
C ILE A 227 23.29 -2.19 -6.88
N SER A 228 22.80 -0.95 -6.93
CA SER A 228 21.86 -0.38 -5.97
C SER A 228 21.07 0.77 -6.58
N ASN A 229 19.88 1.04 -6.03
CA ASN A 229 19.09 2.25 -6.27
C ASN A 229 18.71 2.84 -4.90
N GLU A 230 19.25 4.02 -4.58
CA GLU A 230 19.00 4.69 -3.31
C GLU A 230 18.03 5.86 -3.51
N ILE A 231 16.87 5.80 -2.86
CA ILE A 231 15.96 6.95 -2.77
C ILE A 231 16.60 7.98 -1.83
N GLN A 232 16.65 9.24 -2.26
CA GLN A 232 17.30 10.33 -1.51
C GLN A 232 16.38 10.90 -0.43
N TRP A 233 15.99 10.07 0.54
CA TRP A 233 15.06 10.40 1.62
C TRP A 233 15.44 11.64 2.45
N ASP A 234 16.74 11.94 2.60
CA ASP A 234 17.17 13.13 3.35
C ASP A 234 16.90 14.46 2.60
N ASP A 235 16.56 14.42 1.31
CA ASP A 235 16.25 15.61 0.52
C ASP A 235 14.94 16.25 1.03
N LEU A 236 15.00 17.56 1.31
CA LEU A 236 13.87 18.38 1.79
C LEU A 236 13.24 17.97 3.13
N CYS A 237 13.75 16.92 3.80
CA CYS A 237 13.24 16.53 5.12
C CYS A 237 13.54 17.58 6.21
N VAL A 238 12.70 17.59 7.25
CA VAL A 238 12.86 18.38 8.46
C VAL A 238 13.85 17.66 9.39
N LYS A 239 15.14 18.00 9.26
CA LYS A 239 16.25 17.25 9.88
C LYS A 239 16.15 17.01 11.38
N ASP A 240 15.57 17.94 12.15
CA ASP A 240 15.38 17.81 13.60
C ASP A 240 14.13 17.00 13.99
N LYS A 241 13.32 16.62 13.00
CA LYS A 241 12.15 15.73 13.10
C LYS A 241 12.34 14.43 12.31
N THR A 242 13.55 14.17 11.83
CA THR A 242 13.95 12.91 11.20
C THR A 242 14.81 12.12 12.18
N PHE A 243 14.45 10.87 12.49
CA PHE A 243 15.11 10.07 13.51
C PHE A 243 14.93 8.57 13.29
N ASP A 244 15.74 7.76 13.97
CA ASP A 244 15.62 6.30 13.95
C ASP A 244 14.90 5.82 15.22
N ALA A 245 14.03 4.82 15.12
CA ALA A 245 13.39 4.16 16.25
C ALA A 245 13.45 2.64 16.13
N ASN A 246 13.57 1.96 17.27
CA ASN A 246 13.51 0.49 17.34
C ASN A 246 12.10 0.10 17.75
N LEU A 247 11.41 -0.62 16.87
CA LEU A 247 10.10 -1.21 17.14
C LEU A 247 10.26 -2.72 17.25
N THR A 248 9.61 -3.35 18.23
CA THR A 248 9.85 -4.75 18.60
C THR A 248 9.59 -5.77 17.50
N GLN A 249 8.70 -5.44 16.55
CA GLN A 249 8.35 -6.30 15.42
C GLN A 249 9.35 -6.26 14.26
N PHE A 250 10.31 -5.31 14.26
CA PHE A 250 11.32 -5.18 13.22
C PHE A 250 12.70 -5.61 13.71
N ASP A 251 13.47 -6.23 12.81
CA ASP A 251 14.82 -6.73 13.09
C ASP A 251 15.92 -5.67 12.95
N SER A 252 15.58 -4.51 12.39
CA SER A 252 16.43 -3.32 12.26
C SER A 252 15.65 -2.05 12.64
N PRO A 253 16.35 -0.96 13.03
CA PRO A 253 15.69 0.30 13.29
C PRO A 253 14.95 0.82 12.05
N LEU A 254 13.77 1.37 12.27
CA LEU A 254 13.05 2.14 11.26
C LEU A 254 13.54 3.59 11.30
N ARG A 255 13.61 4.22 10.14
CA ARG A 255 13.90 5.65 10.01
C ARG A 255 12.66 6.41 9.61
N PHE A 256 12.38 7.46 10.36
CA PHE A 256 11.21 8.32 10.20
C PHE A 256 11.67 9.62 9.54
N TYR A 257 11.12 9.93 8.38
CA TYR A 257 11.38 11.18 7.65
C TYR A 257 10.14 12.07 7.71
N THR A 258 10.30 13.28 8.24
CA THR A 258 9.23 14.28 8.27
C THR A 258 9.43 15.28 7.13
N TYR A 259 8.39 15.56 6.34
CA TYR A 259 8.42 16.57 5.27
C TYR A 259 7.32 17.62 5.48
N ASN A 260 7.70 18.89 5.34
CA ASN A 260 6.81 20.06 5.41
C ASN A 260 7.00 20.95 4.17
N VAL A 261 7.06 20.30 3.00
CA VAL A 261 7.30 20.99 1.72
C VAL A 261 6.01 21.66 1.24
N ASP A 262 4.88 20.95 1.33
CA ASP A 262 3.56 21.53 1.16
C ASP A 262 3.19 22.33 2.44
N PRO A 263 2.82 23.63 2.33
CA PRO A 263 2.36 24.41 3.48
C PRO A 263 0.99 23.96 4.05
N GLU A 264 0.24 23.13 3.34
CA GLU A 264 -1.08 22.62 3.73
C GLU A 264 -1.02 21.25 4.41
N GLU A 265 0.11 20.55 4.36
CA GLU A 265 0.26 19.23 4.97
C GLU A 265 1.68 18.91 5.48
N THR A 266 1.79 17.85 6.26
CA THR A 266 3.04 17.26 6.72
C THR A 266 2.95 15.76 6.54
N GLU A 267 3.97 15.21 5.92
CA GLU A 267 4.06 13.77 5.66
C GLU A 267 5.15 13.15 6.54
N LEU A 268 4.85 11.95 7.04
CA LEU A 268 5.78 11.13 7.80
C LEU A 268 6.00 9.82 7.06
N GLU A 269 7.16 9.66 6.45
CA GLU A 269 7.55 8.41 5.82
C GLU A 269 8.36 7.54 6.75
N ILE A 270 8.08 6.24 6.71
CA ILE A 270 8.77 5.23 7.47
C ILE A 270 9.56 4.37 6.49
N VAL A 271 10.86 4.27 6.74
CA VAL A 271 11.83 3.61 5.86
C VAL A 271 12.56 2.54 6.66
N LYS A 272 12.66 1.33 6.11
CA LYS A 272 13.42 0.23 6.68
C LYS A 272 14.58 -0.13 5.75
N ASP A 273 15.79 -0.11 6.28
CA ASP A 273 17.01 -0.45 5.52
C ASP A 273 17.13 0.31 4.19
N GLY A 274 16.73 1.59 4.16
CA GLY A 274 16.77 2.43 2.94
C GLY A 274 15.62 2.20 1.96
N LYS A 275 14.71 1.24 2.23
CA LYS A 275 13.51 0.96 1.45
C LYS A 275 12.26 1.57 2.08
N TYR A 276 11.32 1.96 1.23
CA TYR A 276 10.00 2.40 1.67
C TYR A 276 9.31 1.30 2.48
N LEU A 277 8.69 1.66 3.60
CA LEU A 277 7.81 0.76 4.35
C LEU A 277 6.37 1.25 4.26
N THR A 278 6.11 2.48 4.72
CA THR A 278 4.77 3.08 4.68
C THR A 278 4.85 4.60 4.85
N THR A 279 3.77 5.29 4.53
CA THR A 279 3.59 6.71 4.83
C THR A 279 2.44 6.87 5.81
N ILE A 280 2.71 7.55 6.91
CA ILE A 280 1.66 8.07 7.77
C ILE A 280 1.19 9.41 7.17
N ARG A 281 0.08 9.33 6.43
CA ARG A 281 -0.68 10.48 5.93
C ARG A 281 -2.11 10.32 6.43
N TYR A 282 -2.53 11.20 7.33
CA TYR A 282 -3.84 11.08 7.97
C TYR A 282 -4.61 12.38 7.90
N TYR A 283 -5.90 12.28 7.61
CA TYR A 283 -6.81 13.41 7.61
C TYR A 283 -7.39 13.56 9.01
N VAL A 284 -7.21 14.74 9.59
CA VAL A 284 -7.85 15.10 10.85
C VAL A 284 -9.27 15.54 10.57
N LYS A 285 -10.24 14.90 11.24
CA LYS A 285 -11.65 15.28 11.13
C LYS A 285 -11.90 16.66 11.76
N ALA A 286 -12.45 17.59 10.99
CA ALA A 286 -13.06 18.84 11.46
C ALA A 286 -14.58 18.81 11.23
N SER A 287 -15.32 19.75 11.84
CA SER A 287 -16.80 19.73 11.87
C SER A 287 -17.47 19.71 10.49
N ASP A 288 -16.81 20.27 9.47
CA ASP A 288 -17.37 20.43 8.12
C ASP A 288 -16.36 20.08 7.00
N ASP A 289 -15.13 19.65 7.32
CA ASP A 289 -14.09 19.30 6.34
C ASP A 289 -13.01 18.37 6.94
N ALA A 290 -12.23 17.72 6.08
CA ALA A 290 -11.05 16.95 6.45
C ALA A 290 -9.79 17.81 6.22
N GLN A 291 -8.88 17.86 7.19
CA GLN A 291 -7.65 18.66 7.08
C GLN A 291 -6.42 17.84 7.40
N TYR A 292 -5.31 18.13 6.72
CA TYR A 292 -4.05 17.51 7.06
C TYR A 292 -3.36 18.20 8.25
N PRO A 293 -2.60 17.45 9.05
CA PRO A 293 -1.63 18.05 9.96
C PRO A 293 -0.61 18.88 9.18
N VAL A 294 -0.22 20.02 9.73
CA VAL A 294 0.84 20.90 9.17
C VAL A 294 2.12 20.87 10.00
N ILE A 295 2.10 20.22 11.18
CA ILE A 295 3.25 20.02 12.06
C ILE A 295 3.10 18.67 12.79
N ILE A 296 4.21 17.94 12.88
CA ILE A 296 4.39 16.82 13.82
C ILE A 296 5.19 17.31 15.03
N ASP A 297 4.55 17.29 16.20
CA ASP A 297 5.11 17.78 17.46
C ASP A 297 5.92 16.69 18.16
N ASP A 298 5.35 15.49 18.30
CA ASP A 298 5.93 14.36 19.04
C ASP A 298 5.39 13.01 18.52
N ILE A 299 6.14 11.92 18.75
CA ILE A 299 5.77 10.56 18.32
C ILE A 299 6.04 9.58 19.48
N GLY A 300 5.07 8.72 19.77
CA GLY A 300 5.17 7.64 20.76
C GLY A 300 5.07 6.26 20.14
N PHE A 301 5.74 5.30 20.78
CA PHE A 301 5.75 3.88 20.38
C PHE A 301 5.31 3.01 21.56
N PHE A 302 4.10 2.45 21.51
CA PHE A 302 3.58 1.55 22.54
C PHE A 302 2.38 0.77 22.01
N ASP A 303 2.29 -0.50 22.40
CA ASP A 303 1.18 -1.42 22.11
C ASP A 303 -0.08 -0.94 22.85
N PHE A 304 -1.02 -0.30 22.15
CA PHE A 304 -2.27 0.19 22.74
C PHE A 304 -3.46 -0.75 22.52
N ASN A 305 -3.42 -1.58 21.46
CA ASN A 305 -4.46 -2.54 21.11
C ASN A 305 -4.21 -3.94 21.71
N ALA A 306 -3.07 -4.13 22.37
CA ALA A 306 -2.61 -5.34 23.03
C ALA A 306 -2.34 -6.52 22.10
N ASP A 307 -2.04 -6.29 20.82
CA ASP A 307 -1.77 -7.36 19.85
C ASP A 307 -0.33 -7.94 19.94
N GLY A 308 0.51 -7.36 20.81
CA GLY A 308 1.90 -7.75 21.00
C GLY A 308 2.91 -7.01 20.13
N TYR A 309 2.45 -6.06 19.31
CA TYR A 309 3.28 -5.21 18.45
C TYR A 309 3.25 -3.76 18.92
N GLN A 310 4.34 -3.03 18.67
CA GLN A 310 4.36 -1.61 19.02
C GLN A 310 3.62 -0.80 17.97
N ASP A 311 2.57 -0.10 18.41
CA ASP A 311 1.85 0.87 17.62
C ASP A 311 2.50 2.26 17.65
N ILE A 312 1.98 3.18 16.82
CA ILE A 312 2.47 4.56 16.72
C ILE A 312 1.38 5.55 17.15
N ALA A 313 1.72 6.44 18.08
CA ALA A 313 0.90 7.60 18.43
C ALA A 313 1.57 8.88 17.94
N VAL A 314 0.92 9.64 17.05
CA VAL A 314 1.47 10.88 16.46
C VAL A 314 0.75 12.10 17.03
N LEU A 315 1.48 12.94 17.77
CA LEU A 315 1.00 14.23 18.25
C LEU A 315 1.22 15.27 17.15
N CYS A 316 0.15 15.80 16.61
CA CYS A 316 0.19 16.68 15.45
C CYS A 316 -0.64 17.96 15.67
N ILE A 317 -0.38 18.96 14.83
CA ILE A 317 -1.08 20.25 14.83
C ILE A 317 -1.60 20.49 13.41
N SER A 318 -2.90 20.74 13.29
CA SER A 318 -3.58 21.17 12.06
C SER A 318 -4.26 22.52 12.28
N TYR A 319 -4.98 23.03 11.26
CA TYR A 319 -5.78 24.25 11.44
C TYR A 319 -7.01 24.05 12.33
N CYS A 320 -7.42 22.80 12.61
CA CYS A 320 -8.49 22.49 13.55
C CYS A 320 -8.02 22.28 15.00
N GLY A 321 -6.70 22.22 15.25
CA GLY A 321 -6.14 22.18 16.59
C GLY A 321 -5.03 21.15 16.76
N LYS A 322 -4.69 20.86 18.03
CA LYS A 322 -3.73 19.83 18.42
C LYS A 322 -4.47 18.51 18.61
N LYS A 323 -3.96 17.42 18.03
CA LYS A 323 -4.54 16.07 18.12
C LYS A 323 -3.46 15.01 18.30
N ILE A 324 -3.84 13.84 18.79
CA ILE A 324 -3.03 12.62 18.75
C ILE A 324 -3.73 11.62 17.86
N ILE A 325 -3.04 11.09 16.86
CA ILE A 325 -3.57 10.06 15.96
C ILE A 325 -2.94 8.74 16.35
N LEU A 326 -3.77 7.73 16.57
CA LEU A 326 -3.35 6.37 16.90
C LEU A 326 -3.30 5.53 15.63
N HIS A 327 -2.13 4.98 15.33
CA HIS A 327 -1.89 4.10 14.20
C HIS A 327 -1.49 2.72 14.69
N GLU A 328 -2.34 1.73 14.47
CA GLU A 328 -2.04 0.35 14.82
C GLU A 328 -1.09 -0.28 13.79
N TYR A 329 -0.28 -1.23 14.23
CA TYR A 329 0.53 -2.02 13.31
C TYR A 329 -0.36 -3.00 12.52
N ASP A 330 -0.22 -3.00 11.20
CA ASP A 330 -0.94 -3.92 10.32
C ASP A 330 0.03 -5.00 9.82
N TYR A 331 -0.24 -6.25 10.21
CA TYR A 331 0.61 -7.40 9.89
C TYR A 331 0.58 -7.78 8.40
N GLU A 332 -0.50 -7.45 7.68
CA GLU A 332 -0.63 -7.80 6.25
C GLU A 332 0.22 -6.89 5.39
N SER A 333 0.09 -5.58 5.59
CA SER A 333 0.90 -4.58 4.88
C SER A 333 2.30 -4.39 5.48
N ASN A 334 2.59 -4.97 6.66
CA ASN A 334 3.76 -4.64 7.47
C ASN A 334 3.88 -3.13 7.73
N GLY A 335 2.72 -2.45 7.79
CA GLY A 335 2.56 -1.01 7.82
C GLY A 335 1.84 -0.52 9.07
N PHE A 336 1.27 0.69 8.98
CA PHE A 336 0.57 1.31 10.10
C PHE A 336 -0.73 1.98 9.65
N CYS A 337 -1.85 1.64 10.28
CA CYS A 337 -3.19 2.09 9.89
C CYS A 337 -3.80 2.95 11.01
N GLY A 338 -4.34 4.12 10.65
CA GLY A 338 -4.93 5.03 11.63
C GLY A 338 -6.29 4.54 12.12
N ILE A 339 -6.47 4.36 13.42
CA ILE A 339 -7.69 3.79 14.02
C ILE A 339 -8.50 4.75 14.87
N ALA A 340 -7.89 5.78 15.46
CA ALA A 340 -8.57 6.71 16.36
C ALA A 340 -7.84 8.06 16.45
N GLU A 341 -8.61 9.10 16.77
CA GLU A 341 -8.09 10.43 17.09
C GLU A 341 -8.36 10.75 18.57
N LEU A 342 -7.39 11.31 19.28
CA LEU A 342 -7.56 11.86 20.63
C LEU A 342 -7.37 13.38 20.59
N ASP A 343 -8.32 14.11 21.16
CA ASP A 343 -8.24 15.54 21.40
C ASP A 343 -8.92 15.92 22.73
N GLU A 344 -8.89 17.21 23.07
CA GLU A 344 -9.46 17.69 24.34
C GLU A 344 -11.00 17.70 24.35
N GLU A 345 -11.66 17.52 23.20
CA GLU A 345 -13.11 17.48 23.07
C GLU A 345 -13.65 16.08 23.26
N ASN A 346 -13.05 15.08 22.60
CA ASN A 346 -13.46 13.67 22.71
C ASN A 346 -12.82 12.94 23.90
N VAL A 347 -11.70 13.45 24.43
CA VAL A 347 -11.07 12.96 25.67
C VAL A 347 -10.85 14.11 26.66
N PRO A 348 -11.88 14.50 27.44
CA PRO A 348 -11.80 15.59 28.41
C PRO A 348 -10.68 15.45 29.46
N GLU A 349 -10.23 14.23 29.75
CA GLU A 349 -9.11 13.92 30.64
C GLU A 349 -7.78 14.48 30.14
N LEU A 350 -7.63 14.70 28.84
CA LEU A 350 -6.40 15.23 28.22
C LEU A 350 -6.42 16.77 28.10
N LYS A 351 -7.49 17.43 28.56
CA LYS A 351 -7.68 18.87 28.42
C LYS A 351 -6.57 19.70 29.08
N GLY A 352 -5.93 20.56 28.28
CA GLY A 352 -4.82 21.43 28.68
C GLY A 352 -3.47 20.71 28.83
N ASN A 353 -3.40 19.40 28.51
CA ASN A 353 -2.19 18.60 28.67
C ASN A 353 -2.06 17.49 27.60
N LEU A 354 -2.50 17.77 26.37
CA LEU A 354 -2.43 16.82 25.26
C LEU A 354 -0.97 16.54 24.86
N THR A 355 -0.46 15.39 25.32
CA THR A 355 0.90 14.88 25.11
C THR A 355 0.87 13.36 24.92
N ILE A 356 1.91 12.80 24.28
CA ILE A 356 2.05 11.35 24.10
C ILE A 356 2.05 10.60 25.44
N ALA A 357 2.72 11.14 26.46
CA ALA A 357 2.79 10.51 27.77
C ALA A 357 1.41 10.42 28.46
N GLU A 358 0.60 11.48 28.38
CA GLU A 358 -0.75 11.45 28.96
C GLU A 358 -1.71 10.60 28.13
N ALA A 359 -1.56 10.55 26.80
CA ALA A 359 -2.32 9.62 25.97
C ALA A 359 -1.99 8.16 26.29
N LYS A 360 -0.71 7.82 26.43
CA LYS A 360 -0.27 6.49 26.86
C LYS A 360 -0.89 6.13 28.21
N LYS A 361 -0.86 7.03 29.17
CA LYS A 361 -1.46 6.83 30.50
C LYS A 361 -2.99 6.75 30.46
N TYR A 362 -3.64 7.53 29.61
CA TYR A 362 -5.09 7.48 29.43
C TYR A 362 -5.52 6.13 28.86
N LEU A 363 -4.82 5.63 27.84
CA LEU A 363 -5.09 4.34 27.22
C LEU A 363 -4.71 3.20 28.17
N LEU A 364 -3.45 3.10 28.55
CA LEU A 364 -2.92 1.91 29.22
C LEU A 364 -2.98 1.94 30.75
N GLY A 365 -3.21 3.10 31.37
CA GLY A 365 -3.10 3.25 32.83
C GLY A 365 -1.72 2.83 33.33
N ASP A 366 -1.69 1.88 34.27
CA ASP A 366 -0.46 1.30 34.81
C ASP A 366 0.11 0.14 33.96
N ASN A 367 -0.62 -0.32 32.92
CA ASN A 367 -0.21 -1.43 32.06
C ASN A 367 0.64 -0.95 30.86
N GLU A 368 1.80 -0.36 31.15
CA GLU A 368 2.64 0.28 30.12
C GLU A 368 3.16 -0.64 29.00
N ASN A 369 3.01 -1.96 29.16
CA ASN A 369 3.48 -3.00 28.23
C ASN A 369 2.35 -3.64 27.40
N GLY A 370 1.09 -3.27 27.61
CA GLY A 370 -0.02 -3.84 26.83
C GLY A 370 -0.34 -5.31 27.12
N VAL A 371 0.17 -5.90 28.21
CA VAL A 371 -0.04 -7.33 28.52
C VAL A 371 -1.10 -7.50 29.60
N TYR A 372 -2.13 -8.29 29.33
CA TYR A 372 -3.26 -8.47 30.23
C TYR A 372 -3.32 -9.88 30.82
N ASN A 373 -3.89 -10.02 32.02
CA ASN A 373 -4.05 -11.33 32.67
C ASN A 373 -5.43 -11.94 32.42
N ASN A 374 -6.35 -11.20 31.82
CA ASN A 374 -7.70 -11.66 31.51
C ASN A 374 -8.28 -10.89 30.32
N TYR A 375 -9.19 -11.54 29.59
CA TYR A 375 -9.86 -10.97 28.43
C TYR A 375 -10.67 -9.70 28.77
N LYS A 376 -11.19 -9.58 30.00
CA LYS A 376 -12.10 -8.49 30.36
C LYS A 376 -11.41 -7.14 30.40
N GLU A 377 -10.20 -7.10 30.97
CA GLU A 377 -9.40 -5.87 31.03
C GLU A 377 -8.99 -5.41 29.63
N VAL A 378 -8.53 -6.33 28.78
CA VAL A 378 -8.11 -5.98 27.43
C VAL A 378 -9.30 -5.63 26.52
N TYR A 379 -10.45 -6.29 26.66
CA TYR A 379 -11.65 -5.93 25.90
C TYR A 379 -12.22 -4.57 26.33
N ALA A 380 -12.12 -4.21 27.61
CA ALA A 380 -12.47 -2.86 28.06
C ALA A 380 -11.55 -1.81 27.43
N GLN A 381 -10.26 -2.12 27.28
CA GLN A 381 -9.29 -1.26 26.61
C GLN A 381 -9.58 -1.12 25.10
N MET A 382 -9.80 -2.24 24.40
CA MET A 382 -10.19 -2.23 22.98
C MET A 382 -11.46 -1.42 22.77
N ALA A 383 -12.49 -1.67 23.58
CA ALA A 383 -13.75 -0.94 23.48
C ALA A 383 -13.58 0.56 23.74
N LYS A 384 -12.64 0.96 24.60
CA LYS A 384 -12.32 2.37 24.86
C LYS A 384 -11.72 3.04 23.62
N ILE A 385 -10.78 2.39 22.94
CA ILE A 385 -10.17 2.91 21.70
C ILE A 385 -11.24 3.12 20.63
N TYR A 386 -12.04 2.09 20.36
CA TYR A 386 -13.09 2.14 19.35
C TYR A 386 -14.21 3.12 19.71
N HIS A 387 -14.57 3.25 20.99
CA HIS A 387 -15.56 4.25 21.43
C HIS A 387 -15.08 5.69 21.20
N VAL A 388 -13.78 5.95 21.39
CA VAL A 388 -13.20 7.27 21.11
C VAL A 388 -13.13 7.53 19.61
N ALA A 389 -12.89 6.50 18.80
CA ALA A 389 -12.88 6.60 17.34
C ALA A 389 -14.26 6.97 16.76
N ASP A 390 -15.32 6.27 17.17
CA ASP A 390 -16.69 6.51 16.73
C ASP A 390 -17.71 6.00 17.77
N ASP A 391 -18.61 6.87 18.24
CA ASP A 391 -19.68 6.51 19.18
C ASP A 391 -20.79 5.65 18.52
N GLY A 392 -20.77 5.55 17.20
CA GLY A 392 -21.62 4.69 16.39
C GLY A 392 -21.24 3.21 16.43
N TYR A 393 -20.04 2.86 16.90
CA TYR A 393 -19.64 1.46 17.02
C TYR A 393 -20.43 0.72 18.11
N LYS A 394 -20.65 -0.57 17.86
CA LYS A 394 -21.35 -1.49 18.76
C LYS A 394 -20.50 -2.70 19.06
N PHE A 395 -20.79 -3.29 20.21
CA PHE A 395 -19.99 -4.34 20.81
C PHE A 395 -20.85 -5.56 21.14
N ASP A 396 -20.24 -6.74 21.15
CA ASP A 396 -20.84 -7.95 21.73
C ASP A 396 -19.77 -8.92 22.24
N LEU A 397 -20.19 -9.94 23.00
CA LEU A 397 -19.34 -11.03 23.47
C LEU A 397 -19.85 -12.36 22.91
N ALA A 398 -19.10 -12.95 21.98
CA ALA A 398 -19.49 -14.16 21.26
C ALA A 398 -18.71 -15.37 21.75
N TYR A 399 -19.39 -16.37 22.35
CA TYR A 399 -18.76 -17.66 22.66
C TYR A 399 -18.66 -18.53 21.39
N THR A 400 -17.64 -18.29 20.56
CA THR A 400 -17.56 -18.94 19.23
C THR A 400 -17.00 -20.37 19.33
N ASP A 401 -16.07 -20.61 20.25
CA ASP A 401 -15.47 -21.91 20.53
C ASP A 401 -15.72 -22.40 21.98
N ASP A 402 -15.05 -23.47 22.41
CA ASP A 402 -15.33 -24.16 23.67
C ASP A 402 -14.30 -23.87 24.79
N ASP A 403 -13.59 -22.74 24.71
CA ASP A 403 -12.53 -22.35 25.67
C ASP A 403 -13.00 -21.52 26.89
N ASP A 404 -14.32 -21.26 26.98
CA ASP A 404 -14.98 -20.43 28.01
C ASP A 404 -14.63 -18.93 27.99
N ILE A 405 -13.86 -18.47 27.01
CA ILE A 405 -13.55 -17.06 26.76
C ILE A 405 -14.41 -16.62 25.57
N PRO A 406 -15.26 -15.59 25.72
CA PRO A 406 -15.95 -15.05 24.55
C PRO A 406 -14.97 -14.27 23.68
N GLU A 407 -15.14 -14.29 22.37
CA GLU A 407 -14.53 -13.32 21.47
C GLU A 407 -15.25 -11.95 21.57
N LEU A 408 -14.49 -10.87 21.46
CA LEU A 408 -15.02 -9.51 21.38
C LEU A 408 -15.46 -9.21 19.95
N VAL A 409 -16.73 -8.86 19.77
CA VAL A 409 -17.29 -8.33 18.54
C VAL A 409 -17.23 -6.82 18.58
N ILE A 410 -16.71 -6.18 17.54
CA ILE A 410 -16.78 -4.72 17.34
C ILE A 410 -17.27 -4.47 15.92
N GLY A 411 -18.24 -3.59 15.73
CA GLY A 411 -18.75 -3.34 14.39
C GLY A 411 -19.61 -2.11 14.27
N ARG A 412 -20.00 -1.82 13.03
CA ARG A 412 -21.05 -0.87 12.71
C ARG A 412 -22.23 -1.64 12.12
N PRO A 413 -23.36 -1.77 12.84
CA PRO A 413 -24.50 -2.57 12.39
C PRO A 413 -24.93 -2.24 10.96
N GLY A 414 -25.03 -3.27 10.11
CA GLY A 414 -25.38 -3.16 8.70
C GLY A 414 -24.28 -2.58 7.79
N TYR A 415 -23.03 -2.54 8.25
CA TYR A 415 -21.90 -2.01 7.47
C TYR A 415 -20.65 -2.88 7.53
N TRP A 416 -20.10 -3.16 8.72
CA TRP A 416 -18.96 -4.08 8.89
C TRP A 416 -18.89 -4.66 10.30
N VAL A 417 -18.14 -5.77 10.46
CA VAL A 417 -17.83 -6.39 11.75
C VAL A 417 -16.37 -6.85 11.83
N SER A 418 -15.77 -6.70 13.01
CA SER A 418 -14.49 -7.29 13.42
C SER A 418 -14.70 -8.21 14.62
N LEU A 419 -13.84 -9.22 14.75
CA LEU A 419 -13.88 -10.23 15.80
C LEU A 419 -12.48 -10.41 16.38
N PHE A 420 -12.37 -10.38 17.71
CA PHE A 420 -11.09 -10.43 18.42
C PHE A 420 -11.09 -11.53 19.47
N ALA A 421 -10.13 -12.44 19.40
CA ALA A 421 -9.84 -13.41 20.45
C ALA A 421 -8.82 -12.85 21.45
N TYR A 422 -8.84 -13.39 22.66
CA TYR A 422 -7.81 -13.15 23.67
C TYR A 422 -7.00 -14.42 23.89
N GLU A 423 -5.71 -14.38 23.59
CA GLU A 423 -4.81 -15.53 23.63
C GLU A 423 -3.47 -15.10 24.23
N ASP A 424 -2.97 -15.87 25.22
CA ASP A 424 -1.66 -15.66 25.85
C ASP A 424 -1.36 -14.22 26.34
N GLY A 425 -2.39 -13.48 26.75
CA GLY A 425 -2.26 -12.11 27.27
C GLY A 425 -2.43 -11.00 26.23
N HIS A 426 -2.68 -11.38 24.97
CA HIS A 426 -2.76 -10.49 23.82
C HIS A 426 -4.10 -10.63 23.07
N ILE A 427 -4.40 -9.63 22.25
CA ILE A 427 -5.48 -9.65 21.28
C ILE A 427 -5.01 -10.33 20.00
N HIS A 428 -5.87 -11.17 19.44
CA HIS A 428 -5.70 -11.77 18.13
C HIS A 428 -6.92 -11.42 17.28
N ARG A 429 -6.72 -10.66 16.20
CA ARG A 429 -7.77 -10.32 15.25
C ARG A 429 -8.13 -11.55 14.40
N LEU A 430 -9.39 -11.96 14.47
CA LEU A 430 -9.95 -13.10 13.75
C LEU A 430 -10.72 -12.69 12.49
N ILE A 431 -11.32 -11.49 12.53
CA ILE A 431 -12.02 -10.85 11.41
C ILE A 431 -11.59 -9.38 11.42
N ASP A 432 -11.08 -8.89 10.30
CA ASP A 432 -10.74 -7.47 10.12
C ASP A 432 -11.77 -6.72 9.26
N GLY A 433 -12.72 -6.04 9.91
CA GLY A 433 -13.57 -5.05 9.24
C GLY A 433 -14.44 -5.60 8.11
N TRP A 434 -14.81 -6.88 8.14
CA TRP A 434 -15.56 -7.53 7.06
C TRP A 434 -16.90 -6.84 6.82
N ALA A 435 -17.08 -6.35 5.59
CA ALA A 435 -18.26 -5.59 5.20
C ALA A 435 -19.50 -6.47 5.02
N TYR A 436 -20.68 -5.95 5.37
CA TYR A 436 -21.98 -6.59 5.09
C TYR A 436 -23.11 -5.54 4.99
N GLY A 437 -24.32 -5.98 4.61
CA GLY A 437 -25.48 -5.11 4.44
C GLY A 437 -25.62 -4.50 3.05
N ALA A 438 -24.64 -4.72 2.18
CA ALA A 438 -24.65 -4.37 0.76
C ALA A 438 -24.27 -5.59 -0.11
N GLY A 439 -24.58 -5.55 -1.40
CA GLY A 439 -24.19 -6.62 -2.34
C GLY A 439 -24.81 -7.99 -2.04
N ALA A 440 -25.98 -8.03 -1.37
CA ALA A 440 -26.64 -9.25 -0.90
C ALA A 440 -25.84 -10.10 0.11
N ASN A 441 -24.75 -9.56 0.67
CA ASN A 441 -24.14 -10.10 1.87
C ASN A 441 -24.98 -9.70 3.10
N SER A 442 -25.69 -10.68 3.67
CA SER A 442 -26.63 -10.46 4.77
C SER A 442 -25.98 -10.36 6.16
N GLY A 443 -24.67 -10.59 6.26
CA GLY A 443 -23.93 -10.59 7.51
C GLY A 443 -23.29 -11.93 7.84
N TYR A 444 -22.61 -11.97 8.99
CA TYR A 444 -21.84 -13.11 9.45
C TYR A 444 -22.48 -13.67 10.72
N TYR A 445 -22.45 -14.98 10.87
CA TYR A 445 -23.10 -15.66 11.99
C TYR A 445 -22.20 -16.75 12.55
N TYR A 446 -22.38 -17.09 13.82
CA TYR A 446 -21.61 -18.13 14.50
C TYR A 446 -22.52 -19.11 15.23
N ALA A 447 -22.09 -20.37 15.29
CA ALA A 447 -22.71 -21.39 16.11
C ALA A 447 -21.99 -21.46 17.46
N GLU A 448 -22.71 -21.16 18.53
CA GLU A 448 -22.16 -21.04 19.88
C GLU A 448 -21.43 -22.32 20.33
N ARG A 449 -20.16 -22.17 20.73
CA ARG A 449 -19.27 -23.24 21.19
C ARG A 449 -19.10 -24.38 20.19
N LYS A 450 -18.99 -24.04 18.90
CA LYS A 450 -18.83 -25.03 17.82
C LYS A 450 -17.61 -24.77 16.95
N ASN A 451 -16.99 -23.60 17.03
CA ASN A 451 -15.99 -23.10 16.10
C ASN A 451 -16.48 -23.27 14.64
N VAL A 452 -17.71 -22.79 14.38
CA VAL A 452 -18.30 -22.78 13.04
C VAL A 452 -18.99 -21.44 12.84
N PHE A 453 -18.54 -20.74 11.80
CA PHE A 453 -19.12 -19.51 11.31
C PHE A 453 -19.79 -19.77 9.97
N ILE A 454 -20.81 -18.99 9.66
CA ILE A 454 -21.55 -19.08 8.40
C ILE A 454 -21.77 -17.69 7.82
N ASN A 455 -21.68 -17.59 6.50
CA ASN A 455 -22.05 -16.42 5.73
C ASN A 455 -22.86 -16.85 4.51
N ASP A 456 -23.92 -16.11 4.24
CA ASP A 456 -24.77 -16.27 3.08
C ASP A 456 -24.64 -14.99 2.22
N ASN A 457 -24.07 -15.14 1.03
CA ASN A 457 -23.80 -14.07 0.08
C ASN A 457 -24.38 -14.41 -1.30
N SER A 458 -24.81 -13.42 -2.08
CA SER A 458 -25.31 -13.64 -3.43
C SER A 458 -24.71 -12.66 -4.42
N ASP A 459 -24.09 -13.19 -5.47
CA ASP A 459 -23.65 -12.42 -6.62
C ASP A 459 -24.58 -12.71 -7.79
N TYR A 460 -25.51 -11.79 -8.04
CA TYR A 460 -26.56 -11.90 -9.07
C TYR A 460 -27.40 -13.18 -8.94
N ASN A 461 -27.19 -14.16 -9.83
CA ASN A 461 -27.92 -15.43 -9.89
C ASN A 461 -27.12 -16.59 -9.29
N VAL A 462 -26.01 -16.31 -8.61
CA VAL A 462 -25.22 -17.27 -7.86
C VAL A 462 -25.31 -16.92 -6.38
N HIS A 463 -25.58 -17.92 -5.55
CA HIS A 463 -25.60 -17.79 -4.10
C HIS A 463 -24.57 -18.70 -3.46
N TYR A 464 -23.89 -18.19 -2.43
CA TYR A 464 -22.85 -18.88 -1.69
C TYR A 464 -23.26 -18.98 -0.23
N THR A 465 -23.23 -20.22 0.29
CA THR A 465 -23.24 -20.46 1.74
C THR A 465 -21.85 -20.94 2.15
N SER A 466 -21.09 -20.08 2.81
CA SER A 466 -19.73 -20.35 3.27
C SER A 466 -19.72 -20.77 4.73
N PHE A 467 -18.96 -21.83 5.04
CA PHE A 467 -18.71 -22.31 6.40
C PHE A 467 -17.24 -22.11 6.75
N MET A 468 -16.97 -21.39 7.82
CA MET A 468 -15.63 -20.98 8.22
C MET A 468 -15.32 -21.46 9.64
N SER A 469 -14.03 -21.51 9.98
CA SER A 469 -13.57 -21.79 11.33
C SER A 469 -12.32 -21.01 11.70
N LYS A 470 -12.14 -20.78 13.00
CA LYS A 470 -10.92 -20.25 13.62
C LYS A 470 -9.75 -21.20 13.37
N ARG A 471 -8.61 -20.63 13.03
CA ARG A 471 -7.33 -21.31 12.86
C ARG A 471 -6.49 -21.20 14.13
N ASP A 472 -5.44 -22.01 14.24
CA ASP A 472 -4.48 -21.88 15.34
C ASP A 472 -3.72 -20.53 15.30
N LYS A 473 -3.65 -19.90 14.12
CA LYS A 473 -3.03 -18.60 13.85
C LYS A 473 -3.73 -17.90 12.69
N GLY A 474 -3.79 -16.57 12.75
CA GLY A 474 -4.38 -15.73 11.72
C GLY A 474 -5.91 -15.73 11.75
N GLU A 475 -6.49 -15.16 10.70
CA GLU A 475 -7.92 -14.95 10.57
C GLU A 475 -8.73 -16.27 10.48
N ILE A 476 -10.04 -16.15 10.68
CA ILE A 476 -10.96 -17.23 10.30
C ILE A 476 -10.87 -17.47 8.79
N ALA A 477 -11.01 -18.72 8.37
CA ALA A 477 -10.98 -19.04 6.95
C ALA A 477 -12.10 -20.00 6.54
N THR A 478 -12.52 -19.87 5.29
CA THR A 478 -13.52 -20.77 4.67
C THR A 478 -12.98 -22.18 4.60
N ASP A 479 -13.69 -23.12 5.22
CA ASP A 479 -13.43 -24.56 5.13
C ASP A 479 -14.18 -25.18 3.96
N TYR A 480 -15.45 -24.80 3.81
CA TYR A 480 -16.38 -25.36 2.85
C TYR A 480 -17.30 -24.26 2.36
N TYR A 481 -17.73 -24.33 1.10
CA TYR A 481 -18.83 -23.50 0.64
C TYR A 481 -19.76 -24.30 -0.28
N ILE A 482 -21.02 -23.89 -0.31
CA ILE A 482 -22.02 -24.41 -1.23
C ILE A 482 -22.31 -23.30 -2.24
N LYS A 483 -22.13 -23.60 -3.53
CA LYS A 483 -22.50 -22.70 -4.63
C LYS A 483 -23.84 -23.13 -5.20
N TYR A 484 -24.80 -22.23 -5.20
CA TYR A 484 -26.13 -22.42 -5.79
C TYR A 484 -26.22 -21.56 -7.05
N ILE A 485 -26.51 -22.18 -8.19
CA ILE A 485 -26.57 -21.51 -9.50
C ILE A 485 -28.03 -21.54 -9.97
N TYR A 486 -28.66 -20.37 -10.06
CA TYR A 486 -30.08 -20.22 -10.40
C TYR A 486 -30.34 -19.93 -11.89
N PHE A 487 -29.45 -20.40 -12.74
CA PHE A 487 -29.60 -20.35 -14.20
C PHE A 487 -29.01 -21.61 -14.84
N LYS A 488 -29.40 -21.87 -16.09
CA LYS A 488 -28.80 -22.91 -16.93
C LYS A 488 -27.50 -22.37 -17.50
N ASP A 489 -26.39 -22.75 -16.88
CA ASP A 489 -25.03 -22.52 -17.38
C ASP A 489 -24.76 -23.48 -18.56
N LEU A 490 -25.05 -23.01 -19.78
CA LEU A 490 -24.97 -23.76 -21.03
C LEU A 490 -23.54 -23.85 -21.57
N ASP A 491 -22.72 -22.83 -21.34
CA ASP A 491 -21.33 -22.76 -21.78
C ASP A 491 -20.30 -23.06 -20.67
N GLY A 492 -20.71 -23.06 -19.41
CA GLY A 492 -19.89 -23.45 -18.27
C GLY A 492 -18.99 -22.33 -17.75
N ASP A 493 -19.25 -21.07 -18.12
CA ASP A 493 -18.48 -19.92 -17.67
C ASP A 493 -18.89 -19.43 -16.26
N GLY A 494 -20.02 -19.92 -15.73
CA GLY A 494 -20.52 -19.57 -14.41
C GLY A 494 -21.15 -18.17 -14.33
N ASN A 495 -21.37 -17.50 -15.47
CA ASN A 495 -22.01 -16.19 -15.62
C ASN A 495 -23.26 -16.29 -16.50
N PRO A 496 -24.38 -15.67 -16.12
CA PRO A 496 -25.61 -15.78 -16.90
C PRO A 496 -25.59 -14.88 -18.15
N SER A 497 -25.55 -15.47 -19.34
CA SER A 497 -25.83 -14.79 -20.61
C SER A 497 -27.33 -14.52 -20.83
N GLU A 498 -27.69 -13.62 -21.76
CA GLU A 498 -29.10 -13.39 -22.12
C GLU A 498 -29.80 -14.67 -22.61
N GLU A 499 -29.08 -15.55 -23.31
CA GLU A 499 -29.61 -16.82 -23.82
C GLU A 499 -29.89 -17.79 -22.67
N GLU A 500 -28.98 -17.88 -21.70
CA GLU A 500 -29.11 -18.76 -20.54
C GLU A 500 -30.19 -18.30 -19.57
N LEU A 501 -30.29 -17.00 -19.34
CA LEU A 501 -31.40 -16.43 -18.59
C LEU A 501 -32.75 -16.69 -19.26
N ALA A 502 -32.81 -16.63 -20.60
CA ALA A 502 -34.02 -16.96 -21.36
C ALA A 502 -34.33 -18.47 -21.38
N ALA A 503 -33.29 -19.32 -21.26
CA ALA A 503 -33.42 -20.78 -21.22
C ALA A 503 -33.72 -21.32 -19.81
N SER A 504 -33.48 -20.52 -18.77
CA SER A 504 -33.70 -20.86 -17.37
C SER A 504 -35.18 -20.75 -17.01
N ASP A 505 -35.71 -21.79 -16.36
CA ASP A 505 -37.02 -21.72 -15.71
C ASP A 505 -36.79 -21.36 -14.23
N GLY A 506 -37.73 -20.67 -13.58
CA GLY A 506 -37.57 -20.17 -12.20
C GLY A 506 -37.37 -21.23 -11.10
N ASP A 507 -37.30 -22.51 -11.45
CA ASP A 507 -37.03 -23.64 -10.56
C ASP A 507 -35.63 -24.27 -10.78
N ASP A 508 -34.85 -23.80 -11.77
CA ASP A 508 -33.51 -24.31 -12.03
C ASP A 508 -32.55 -23.91 -10.89
N CYS A 509 -31.96 -24.91 -10.23
CA CYS A 509 -30.95 -24.70 -9.18
C CYS A 509 -29.93 -25.85 -9.22
N PHE A 510 -28.71 -25.53 -9.68
CA PHE A 510 -27.57 -26.42 -9.61
C PHE A 510 -26.81 -26.15 -8.31
N VAL A 511 -26.35 -27.21 -7.65
CA VAL A 511 -25.71 -27.10 -6.33
C VAL A 511 -24.36 -27.80 -6.38
N GLU A 512 -23.31 -27.04 -6.08
CA GLU A 512 -21.95 -27.53 -6.00
C GLU A 512 -21.44 -27.46 -4.56
N TYR A 513 -20.58 -28.41 -4.19
CA TYR A 513 -20.00 -28.51 -2.85
C TYR A 513 -18.49 -28.44 -2.96
N HIS A 514 -17.92 -27.41 -2.35
CA HIS A 514 -16.51 -27.10 -2.46
C HIS A 514 -15.81 -27.28 -1.12
N ASN A 515 -14.54 -27.67 -1.17
CA ASN A 515 -13.70 -27.90 0.00
C ASN A 515 -12.41 -27.11 -0.15
N ASN A 516 -12.20 -26.15 0.74
CA ASN A 516 -11.03 -25.29 0.81
C ASN A 516 -10.05 -25.75 1.89
N THR A 517 -10.25 -26.94 2.45
CA THR A 517 -9.27 -27.57 3.35
C THR A 517 -8.28 -28.43 2.57
N ASP A 518 -7.09 -28.65 3.13
CA ASP A 518 -6.05 -29.53 2.56
C ASP A 518 -6.44 -31.02 2.49
N LYS A 519 -7.62 -31.38 3.02
CA LYS A 519 -8.09 -32.76 3.05
C LYS A 519 -8.73 -33.10 1.72
N LYS A 520 -8.26 -34.17 1.08
CA LYS A 520 -8.95 -34.75 -0.07
C LYS A 520 -10.27 -35.39 0.38
N MET A 521 -11.39 -34.85 -0.08
CA MET A 521 -12.74 -35.29 0.28
C MET A 521 -13.60 -35.54 -0.96
N SER A 522 -14.54 -36.49 -0.87
CA SER A 522 -15.58 -36.65 -1.87
C SER A 522 -16.73 -35.66 -1.64
N GLU A 523 -17.46 -35.30 -2.70
CA GLU A 523 -18.65 -34.43 -2.62
C GLU A 523 -19.66 -34.91 -1.57
N LYS A 524 -19.84 -36.24 -1.44
CA LYS A 524 -20.73 -36.85 -0.43
C LYS A 524 -20.27 -36.55 1.01
N GLU A 525 -18.98 -36.50 1.26
CA GLU A 525 -18.42 -36.17 2.58
C GLU A 525 -18.59 -34.68 2.88
N ILE A 526 -18.31 -33.81 1.91
CA ILE A 526 -18.50 -32.35 2.03
C ILE A 526 -19.98 -32.06 2.32
N LYS A 527 -20.89 -32.60 1.50
CA LYS A 527 -22.35 -32.46 1.69
C LYS A 527 -22.81 -32.92 3.06
N LYS A 528 -22.24 -34.01 3.60
CA LYS A 528 -22.58 -34.50 4.94
C LYS A 528 -22.16 -33.50 6.02
N ILE A 529 -21.00 -32.88 5.88
CA ILE A 529 -20.48 -31.88 6.83
C ILE A 529 -21.28 -30.58 6.73
N THR A 530 -21.45 -30.02 5.55
CA THR A 530 -22.22 -28.78 5.37
C THR A 530 -23.67 -28.95 5.81
N THR A 531 -24.32 -30.08 5.50
CA THR A 531 -25.67 -30.41 6.03
C THR A 531 -25.71 -30.51 7.56
N LYS A 532 -24.60 -30.90 8.21
CA LYS A 532 -24.51 -30.91 9.68
C LYS A 532 -24.40 -29.48 10.19
N TYR A 533 -23.55 -28.66 9.58
CA TYR A 533 -23.33 -27.27 9.99
C TYR A 533 -24.57 -26.40 9.77
N SER A 534 -25.28 -26.52 8.65
CA SER A 534 -26.53 -25.79 8.39
C SER A 534 -27.66 -26.07 9.41
N LYS A 535 -27.52 -27.07 10.28
CA LYS A 535 -28.51 -27.42 11.31
C LYS A 535 -28.19 -26.86 12.68
N TYR A 536 -27.06 -26.18 12.83
CA TYR A 536 -26.75 -25.51 14.08
C TYR A 536 -27.66 -24.29 14.27
N ASP A 537 -27.84 -23.92 15.52
CA ASP A 537 -28.47 -22.66 15.87
C ASP A 537 -27.40 -21.56 15.78
N TYR A 538 -27.64 -20.56 14.94
CA TYR A 538 -26.71 -19.47 14.66
C TYR A 538 -27.15 -18.17 15.34
N LYS A 539 -26.17 -17.39 15.78
CA LYS A 539 -26.33 -16.01 16.26
C LYS A 539 -25.56 -15.08 15.34
N GLU A 540 -26.08 -13.88 15.15
CA GLU A 540 -25.47 -12.86 14.30
C GLU A 540 -24.23 -12.26 14.98
N LEU A 541 -23.21 -11.93 14.18
CA LEU A 541 -22.03 -11.16 14.57
C LEU A 541 -22.23 -9.71 14.13
N CYS A 542 -23.01 -8.91 14.87
CA CYS A 542 -23.32 -7.54 14.47
C CYS A 542 -23.15 -6.46 15.56
N GLY A 543 -22.93 -6.84 16.82
CA GLY A 543 -22.76 -5.90 17.93
C GLY A 543 -24.06 -5.22 18.33
N ASP A 544 -24.56 -5.46 19.54
CA ASP A 544 -25.81 -4.84 20.05
C ASP A 544 -25.61 -3.94 21.27
N MET A 545 -24.45 -4.04 21.94
CA MET A 545 -24.13 -3.26 23.13
C MET A 545 -23.48 -1.93 22.75
N ASP A 546 -23.84 -0.86 23.44
CA ASP A 546 -23.00 0.34 23.50
C ASP A 546 -21.82 0.15 24.46
N TYR A 547 -20.89 1.11 24.46
CA TYR A 547 -19.67 1.05 25.26
C TYR A 547 -19.95 0.79 26.75
N GLU A 548 -20.85 1.56 27.36
CA GLU A 548 -21.20 1.44 28.78
C GLU A 548 -21.86 0.09 29.11
N THR A 549 -22.70 -0.43 28.21
CA THR A 549 -23.33 -1.75 28.37
C THR A 549 -22.30 -2.86 28.31
N LEU A 550 -21.32 -2.79 27.40
CA LEU A 550 -20.22 -3.75 27.36
C LEU A 550 -19.40 -3.71 28.65
N LEU A 551 -19.01 -2.52 29.14
CA LEU A 551 -18.24 -2.40 30.38
C LEU A 551 -18.98 -3.02 31.59
N ALA A 552 -20.30 -2.84 31.64
CA ALA A 552 -21.14 -3.45 32.67
C ALA A 552 -21.18 -4.99 32.55
N GLU A 553 -21.16 -5.54 31.32
CA GLU A 553 -21.10 -6.98 31.09
C GLU A 553 -19.74 -7.57 31.50
N LEU A 554 -18.64 -6.92 31.11
CA LEU A 554 -17.27 -7.33 31.47
C LEU A 554 -17.05 -7.32 33.00
N SER A 555 -17.78 -6.46 33.72
CA SER A 555 -17.70 -6.34 35.18
C SER A 555 -18.42 -7.44 35.97
N LYS A 556 -19.22 -8.30 35.33
CA LYS A 556 -19.93 -9.43 35.98
C LYS A 556 -19.03 -10.64 36.17
#